data_AF-A0A1W1BHE5-F1
#
_entry.id   AF-A0A1W1BHE5-F1
#
_cell.length_a   1.000
_cell.length_b   1.000
_cell.length_c   1.000
_cell.angle_alpha   90.00
_cell.angle_beta   90.00
_cell.angle_gamma   90.00
#
_symmetry.space_group_name_H-M   'P 1'
#
loop_
_entity.id
_entity.type
_entity.pdbx_description
1 polymer ?
#
loop_
_entity_poly.entity_id
_entity_poly.type
_entity_poly.pdbx_seq_one_letter_code
_entity_poly.pdbx_strand_id
1 'polypeptide(L)'
;MNILYVKSNSERDKRYQIQTIVYEEDGERFVKKKALCREANRHISNMRESYYKLSDSIVDTNISLAKIVKEESDALTFEFVDGISMESKILRSIKDGTLSTAVDEYMKLISNGFETIKTAPDGITAYDGKRIFGNIDFAPIGSTLCFKSISNIDLIFSNIIYRDGVAHIIDYEWVFDGSVPLKYSLYRAFRSLHEIEQIDMGSYFSRDELAIYETMERRFIYFEVTNGNSFYQYRDRYEKYRPNLYELKSTQESDILKLSEKVATLENNVDELEDETIYYSLSRSWKITRPMRKFFTYLRGLR
;
A
#
# COMPACT_ATOMS: atom_id res chain seq x y z
N MET A 1 -30.81 -3.88 18.38
CA MET A 1 -29.62 -3.29 17.74
C MET A 1 -28.61 -2.66 18.73
N ASN A 2 -27.40 -3.22 18.79
CA ASN A 2 -26.21 -2.68 19.47
C ASN A 2 -25.13 -2.34 18.43
N ILE A 3 -24.61 -1.11 18.39
CA ILE A 3 -23.63 -0.68 17.37
C ILE A 3 -22.21 -0.99 17.86
N LEU A 4 -21.46 -1.75 17.07
CA LEU A 4 -20.08 -2.16 17.40
C LEU A 4 -19.05 -1.25 16.72
N TYR A 5 -19.32 -0.82 15.49
CA TYR A 5 -18.39 0.00 14.71
C TYR A 5 -19.13 0.85 13.68
N VAL A 6 -18.61 2.05 13.44
CA VAL A 6 -19.10 2.94 12.38
C VAL A 6 -17.92 3.55 11.65
N LYS A 7 -17.94 3.48 10.32
CA LYS A 7 -17.01 4.18 9.42
C LYS A 7 -17.80 4.95 8.38
N SER A 8 -17.40 6.18 8.11
CA SER A 8 -17.99 7.03 7.08
C SER A 8 -16.88 7.51 6.15
N ASN A 9 -17.18 7.67 4.87
CA ASN A 9 -16.24 8.12 3.83
C ASN A 9 -16.64 9.51 3.27
N SER A 10 -16.86 10.47 4.17
CA SER A 10 -17.38 11.81 3.83
C SER A 10 -16.44 12.65 2.94
N GLU A 11 -15.24 12.17 2.68
CA GLU A 11 -14.25 12.76 1.79
C GLU A 11 -14.42 12.39 0.30
N ARG A 12 -15.27 11.38 -0.01
CA ARG A 12 -15.60 10.98 -1.39
C ARG A 12 -16.54 11.97 -2.06
N ASP A 13 -16.65 11.91 -3.38
CA ASP A 13 -17.75 12.57 -4.12
C ASP A 13 -19.09 12.18 -3.49
N LYS A 14 -20.02 13.13 -3.39
CA LYS A 14 -21.34 12.92 -2.76
C LYS A 14 -22.05 11.67 -3.28
N ARG A 15 -21.87 11.31 -4.54
CA ARG A 15 -22.47 10.11 -5.16
C ARG A 15 -21.95 8.80 -4.57
N TYR A 16 -20.82 8.81 -3.88
CA TYR A 16 -20.16 7.62 -3.32
C TYR A 16 -20.04 7.65 -1.79
N GLN A 17 -20.70 8.61 -1.14
CA GLN A 17 -20.66 8.77 0.30
C GLN A 17 -21.60 7.78 1.00
N ILE A 18 -21.01 6.82 1.71
CA ILE A 18 -21.69 5.79 2.49
C ILE A 18 -21.15 5.73 3.93
N GLN A 19 -22.00 5.23 4.81
CA GLN A 19 -21.67 4.87 6.18
C GLN A 19 -21.77 3.36 6.31
N THR A 20 -20.67 2.73 6.72
CA THR A 20 -20.63 1.31 7.08
C THR A 20 -20.82 1.19 8.59
N ILE A 21 -21.82 0.43 9.00
CA ILE A 21 -22.20 0.20 10.39
C ILE A 21 -22.11 -1.30 10.65
N VAL A 22 -21.25 -1.71 11.57
CA VAL A 22 -21.27 -3.08 12.11
C VAL A 22 -22.09 -3.05 13.38
N TYR A 23 -23.12 -3.88 13.46
CA TYR A 23 -24.02 -3.94 14.60
C TYR A 23 -24.41 -5.38 14.93
N GLU A 24 -24.90 -5.56 16.14
CA GLU A 24 -25.42 -6.83 16.66
C GLU A 24 -26.92 -6.68 16.96
N GLU A 25 -27.71 -7.67 16.56
CA GLU A 25 -29.14 -7.76 16.80
C GLU A 25 -29.50 -9.21 17.06
N ASP A 26 -30.19 -9.47 18.18
CA ASP A 26 -30.58 -10.81 18.63
C ASP A 26 -29.43 -11.83 18.70
N GLY A 27 -28.21 -11.35 19.01
CA GLY A 27 -27.00 -12.17 19.12
C GLY A 27 -26.29 -12.44 17.79
N GLU A 28 -26.83 -11.96 16.68
CA GLU A 28 -26.23 -12.05 15.34
C GLU A 28 -25.62 -10.73 14.90
N ARG A 29 -24.52 -10.78 14.15
CA ARG A 29 -23.82 -9.59 13.65
C ARG A 29 -24.15 -9.33 12.20
N PHE A 30 -24.20 -8.05 11.85
CA PHE A 30 -24.52 -7.58 10.51
C PHE A 30 -23.65 -6.38 10.13
N VAL A 31 -23.50 -6.19 8.82
CA VAL A 31 -22.87 -4.99 8.24
C VAL A 31 -23.92 -4.24 7.45
N LYS A 32 -24.21 -2.98 7.81
CA LYS A 32 -25.10 -2.10 7.06
C LYS A 32 -24.29 -1.04 6.33
N LYS A 33 -24.41 -0.98 5.00
CA LYS A 33 -23.90 0.13 4.19
C LYS A 33 -25.06 1.05 3.84
N LYS A 34 -25.03 2.27 4.34
CA LYS A 34 -26.09 3.28 4.19
C LYS A 34 -25.58 4.50 3.45
N ALA A 35 -26.34 5.01 2.49
CA ALA A 35 -26.05 6.28 1.83
C ALA A 35 -26.06 7.44 2.84
N LEU A 36 -25.04 8.31 2.77
CA LEU A 36 -24.95 9.51 3.62
C LEU A 36 -25.80 10.66 3.10
N CYS A 37 -26.13 10.66 1.81
CA CYS A 37 -26.96 11.67 1.17
C CYS A 37 -27.75 11.05 0.02
N ARG A 38 -28.77 11.78 -0.48
CA ARG A 38 -29.65 11.29 -1.55
C ARG A 38 -28.87 11.01 -2.84
N GLU A 39 -27.82 11.77 -3.10
CA GLU A 39 -26.93 11.60 -4.25
C GLU A 39 -26.25 10.21 -4.25
N ALA A 40 -26.02 9.62 -3.07
CA ALA A 40 -25.41 8.29 -2.90
C ALA A 40 -26.40 7.12 -2.98
N ASN A 41 -27.71 7.35 -3.02
CA ASN A 41 -28.69 6.26 -3.09
C ASN A 41 -28.51 5.39 -4.34
N ARG A 42 -28.11 6.01 -5.47
CA ARG A 42 -27.81 5.27 -6.70
C ARG A 42 -26.64 4.30 -6.50
N HIS A 43 -25.64 4.70 -5.71
CA HIS A 43 -24.48 3.84 -5.44
C HIS A 43 -24.86 2.60 -4.62
N ILE A 44 -25.77 2.74 -3.65
CA ILE A 44 -26.34 1.60 -2.93
C ILE A 44 -27.10 0.66 -3.89
N SER A 45 -27.93 1.22 -4.79
CA SER A 45 -28.61 0.43 -5.81
C SER A 45 -27.64 -0.30 -6.74
N ASN A 46 -26.57 0.37 -7.18
CA ASN A 46 -25.54 -0.22 -8.02
C ASN A 46 -24.83 -1.37 -7.29
N MET A 47 -24.55 -1.25 -5.99
CA MET A 47 -23.94 -2.33 -5.20
C MET A 47 -24.80 -3.60 -5.16
N ARG A 48 -26.13 -3.44 -5.13
CA ARG A 48 -27.06 -4.58 -5.28
C ARG A 48 -26.96 -5.22 -6.66
N GLU A 49 -26.88 -4.42 -7.73
CA GLU A 49 -26.69 -4.93 -9.09
C GLU A 49 -25.33 -5.64 -9.23
N SER A 50 -24.29 -5.09 -8.61
CA SER A 50 -22.94 -5.68 -8.52
C SER A 50 -22.98 -7.07 -7.90
N TYR A 51 -23.78 -7.29 -6.84
CA TYR A 51 -23.93 -8.59 -6.21
C TYR A 51 -24.40 -9.66 -7.20
N TYR A 52 -25.43 -9.37 -7.98
CA TYR A 52 -25.95 -10.31 -8.98
C TYR A 52 -24.97 -10.53 -10.13
N LYS A 53 -24.44 -9.44 -10.71
CA LYS A 53 -23.46 -9.53 -11.80
C LYS A 53 -22.21 -10.32 -11.40
N LEU A 54 -21.70 -10.11 -10.19
CA LEU A 54 -20.54 -10.84 -9.70
C LEU A 54 -20.86 -12.30 -9.40
N SER A 55 -22.02 -12.57 -8.80
CA SER A 55 -22.46 -13.94 -8.52
C SER A 55 -22.52 -14.76 -9.81
N ASP A 56 -23.01 -14.19 -10.90
CA ASP A 56 -23.03 -14.84 -12.22
C ASP A 56 -21.63 -15.01 -12.84
N SER A 57 -20.67 -14.17 -12.45
CA SER A 57 -19.28 -14.23 -12.95
C SER A 57 -18.37 -15.18 -12.16
N ILE A 58 -18.79 -15.62 -10.97
CA ILE A 58 -18.03 -16.54 -10.13
C ILE A 58 -18.16 -17.95 -10.69
N VAL A 59 -17.03 -18.61 -10.92
CA VAL A 59 -16.98 -19.97 -11.49
C VAL A 59 -16.49 -21.02 -10.48
N ASP A 60 -15.83 -20.60 -9.40
CA ASP A 60 -15.39 -21.48 -8.31
C ASP A 60 -16.42 -21.52 -7.18
N THR A 61 -16.87 -22.72 -6.82
CA THR A 61 -17.81 -22.96 -5.72
C THR A 61 -17.23 -22.60 -4.35
N ASN A 62 -15.91 -22.44 -4.23
CA ASN A 62 -15.23 -22.02 -3.00
C ASN A 62 -15.09 -20.50 -2.88
N ILE A 63 -15.73 -19.73 -3.77
CA ILE A 63 -15.89 -18.29 -3.61
C ILE A 63 -17.35 -17.97 -3.39
N SER A 64 -17.61 -17.11 -2.41
CA SER A 64 -18.95 -16.58 -2.17
C SER A 64 -18.89 -15.09 -1.88
N LEU A 65 -19.96 -14.38 -2.20
CA LEU A 65 -20.14 -13.00 -1.79
C LEU A 65 -20.85 -12.96 -0.44
N ALA A 66 -20.54 -11.99 0.40
CA ALA A 66 -21.35 -11.71 1.58
C ALA A 66 -22.79 -11.40 1.14
N LYS A 67 -23.75 -12.20 1.61
CA LYS A 67 -25.15 -12.12 1.20
C LYS A 67 -25.80 -10.83 1.67
N ILE A 68 -26.62 -10.26 0.80
CA ILE A 68 -27.57 -9.21 1.15
C ILE A 68 -28.72 -9.85 1.92
N VAL A 69 -28.89 -9.48 3.19
CA VAL A 69 -29.96 -9.99 4.07
C VAL A 69 -31.13 -9.03 4.22
N LYS A 70 -30.91 -7.74 3.94
CA LYS A 70 -31.97 -6.72 3.94
C LYS A 70 -31.67 -5.63 2.92
N GLU A 71 -32.70 -5.21 2.20
CA GLU A 71 -32.65 -4.12 1.24
C GLU A 71 -33.57 -2.97 1.67
N GLU A 72 -33.05 -1.76 1.65
CA GLU A 72 -33.77 -0.51 1.89
C GLU A 72 -33.43 0.48 0.76
N SER A 73 -34.23 1.53 0.58
CA SER A 73 -34.01 2.49 -0.53
C SER A 73 -32.68 3.24 -0.46
N ASP A 74 -32.09 3.35 0.74
CA ASP A 74 -30.85 4.07 1.02
C ASP A 74 -29.82 3.18 1.73
N ALA A 75 -30.06 1.88 1.89
CA ALA A 75 -29.13 0.99 2.57
C ALA A 75 -29.23 -0.47 2.12
N LEU A 76 -28.12 -1.18 2.24
CA LEU A 76 -28.04 -2.64 2.18
C LEU A 76 -27.47 -3.16 3.49
N THR A 77 -28.08 -4.22 4.03
CA THR A 77 -27.51 -4.99 5.13
C THR A 77 -27.00 -6.32 4.61
N PHE A 78 -25.78 -6.66 4.99
CA PHE A 78 -25.09 -7.89 4.64
C PHE A 78 -24.93 -8.77 5.87
N GLU A 79 -24.81 -10.08 5.64
CA GLU A 79 -24.32 -11.00 6.67
C GLU A 79 -22.92 -10.57 7.14
N PHE A 80 -22.65 -10.71 8.44
CA PHE A 80 -21.29 -10.55 8.93
C PHE A 80 -20.51 -11.83 8.69
N VAL A 81 -19.34 -11.71 8.03
CA VAL A 81 -18.44 -12.83 7.81
C VAL A 81 -17.27 -12.75 8.78
N ASP A 82 -17.17 -13.76 9.63
CA ASP A 82 -16.02 -14.01 10.49
C ASP A 82 -14.99 -14.91 9.79
N GLY A 83 -13.72 -14.80 10.17
CA GLY A 83 -12.66 -15.63 9.60
C GLY A 83 -11.30 -14.95 9.55
N ILE A 84 -10.40 -15.51 8.75
CA ILE A 84 -9.04 -14.98 8.55
C ILE A 84 -8.98 -14.23 7.23
N SER A 85 -8.68 -12.93 7.28
CA SER A 85 -8.53 -12.13 6.06
C SER A 85 -7.32 -12.56 5.23
N MET A 86 -7.40 -12.38 3.91
CA MET A 86 -6.24 -12.54 3.04
C MET A 86 -5.13 -11.56 3.42
N GLU A 87 -5.49 -10.37 3.90
CA GLU A 87 -4.54 -9.39 4.44
C GLU A 87 -3.73 -9.97 5.60
N SER A 88 -4.39 -10.63 6.56
CA SER A 88 -3.69 -11.28 7.67
C SER A 88 -2.71 -12.35 7.21
N LYS A 89 -3.07 -13.12 6.17
CA LYS A 89 -2.18 -14.12 5.55
C LYS A 89 -0.99 -13.45 4.87
N ILE A 90 -1.22 -12.41 4.07
CA ILE A 90 -0.17 -11.63 3.40
C ILE A 90 0.79 -11.02 4.42
N LEU A 91 0.29 -10.35 5.45
CA LEU A 91 1.12 -9.74 6.49
C LEU A 91 1.96 -10.76 7.26
N ARG A 92 1.42 -11.96 7.51
CA ARG A 92 2.20 -13.06 8.09
C ARG A 92 3.28 -13.53 7.13
N SER A 93 2.96 -13.71 5.85
CA SER A 93 3.91 -14.17 4.84
C SER A 93 5.07 -13.19 4.60
N ILE A 94 4.87 -11.88 4.79
CA ILE A 94 5.95 -10.88 4.77
C ILE A 94 6.95 -11.17 5.90
N LYS A 95 6.46 -11.41 7.11
CA LYS A 95 7.31 -11.71 8.29
C LYS A 95 8.03 -13.05 8.15
N ASP A 96 7.36 -14.03 7.56
CA ASP A 96 7.88 -15.40 7.41
C ASP A 96 8.73 -15.58 6.13
N GLY A 97 8.86 -14.55 5.29
CA GLY A 97 9.60 -14.62 4.03
C GLY A 97 8.94 -15.50 2.95
N THR A 98 7.63 -15.70 3.02
CA THR A 98 6.84 -16.59 2.13
C THR A 98 5.83 -15.84 1.25
N LEU A 99 6.03 -14.53 1.07
CA LEU A 99 5.10 -13.64 0.36
C LEU A 99 4.75 -14.12 -1.04
N SER A 100 5.70 -14.64 -1.82
CA SER A 100 5.45 -15.12 -3.18
C SER A 100 4.36 -16.19 -3.23
N THR A 101 4.35 -17.12 -2.28
CA THR A 101 3.35 -18.18 -2.18
C THR A 101 1.97 -17.61 -1.88
N ALA A 102 1.87 -16.66 -0.95
CA ALA A 102 0.60 -16.02 -0.61
C ALA A 102 0.06 -15.17 -1.77
N VAL A 103 0.93 -14.51 -2.53
CA VAL A 103 0.55 -13.77 -3.74
C VAL A 103 0.09 -14.71 -4.85
N ASP A 104 0.75 -15.86 -5.02
CA ASP A 104 0.31 -16.89 -5.97
C ASP A 104 -1.07 -17.46 -5.60
N GLU A 105 -1.34 -17.66 -4.30
CA GLU A 105 -2.66 -18.05 -3.81
C GLU A 105 -3.73 -16.99 -4.15
N TYR A 106 -3.43 -15.70 -3.93
CA TYR A 106 -4.32 -14.61 -4.33
C TYR A 106 -4.58 -14.61 -5.84
N MET A 107 -3.51 -14.72 -6.65
CA MET A 107 -3.63 -14.69 -8.11
C MET A 107 -4.41 -15.90 -8.63
N LYS A 108 -4.23 -17.08 -8.05
CA LYS A 108 -5.03 -18.28 -8.36
C LYS A 108 -6.49 -18.10 -7.98
N LEU A 109 -6.77 -17.52 -6.80
CA LEU A 109 -8.13 -17.22 -6.36
C LEU A 109 -8.85 -16.34 -7.38
N ILE A 110 -8.26 -15.23 -7.81
CA ILE A 110 -8.94 -14.32 -8.74
C ILE A 110 -8.97 -14.82 -10.19
N SER A 111 -7.97 -15.62 -10.61
CA SER A 111 -7.92 -16.14 -11.98
C SER A 111 -8.80 -17.35 -12.22
N ASN A 112 -8.94 -18.22 -11.23
CA ASN A 112 -9.78 -19.42 -11.29
C ASN A 112 -11.16 -19.20 -10.66
N GLY A 113 -11.31 -18.16 -9.84
CA GLY A 113 -12.53 -17.87 -9.11
C GLY A 113 -13.59 -17.14 -9.92
N PHE A 114 -13.17 -16.35 -10.89
CA PHE A 114 -14.01 -15.52 -11.73
C PHE A 114 -13.82 -15.87 -13.20
N GLU A 115 -14.79 -15.52 -14.05
CA GLU A 115 -14.59 -15.60 -15.49
C GLU A 115 -13.43 -14.68 -15.91
N THR A 116 -12.45 -15.24 -16.63
CA THR A 116 -11.29 -14.50 -17.13
C THR A 116 -11.08 -14.69 -18.62
N ILE A 117 -10.40 -13.73 -19.24
CA ILE A 117 -10.12 -13.73 -20.68
C ILE A 117 -8.77 -13.06 -20.96
N LYS A 118 -7.99 -13.67 -21.86
CA LYS A 118 -6.78 -13.05 -22.38
C LYS A 118 -7.19 -11.94 -23.34
N THR A 119 -6.85 -10.70 -22.99
CA THR A 119 -7.33 -9.49 -23.67
C THR A 119 -6.17 -8.79 -24.37
N ALA A 120 -6.36 -8.38 -25.62
CA ALA A 120 -5.41 -7.54 -26.34
C ALA A 120 -5.46 -6.08 -25.84
N PRO A 121 -4.39 -5.28 -25.99
CA PRO A 121 -4.32 -3.92 -25.46
C PRO A 121 -5.53 -3.02 -25.72
N ASP A 122 -6.13 -3.11 -26.91
CA ASP A 122 -7.28 -2.33 -27.35
C ASP A 122 -8.61 -2.72 -26.68
N GLY A 123 -8.70 -3.95 -26.18
CA GLY A 123 -9.85 -4.47 -25.42
C GLY A 123 -9.78 -4.22 -23.92
N ILE A 124 -8.62 -3.82 -23.39
CA ILE A 124 -8.44 -3.56 -21.96
C ILE A 124 -9.25 -2.33 -21.56
N THR A 125 -9.97 -2.43 -20.45
CA THR A 125 -10.90 -1.41 -19.91
C THR A 125 -12.00 -0.96 -20.87
N ALA A 126 -12.43 -1.82 -21.80
CA ALA A 126 -13.61 -1.55 -22.64
C ALA A 126 -14.88 -1.29 -21.79
N TYR A 127 -15.92 -0.73 -22.42
CA TYR A 127 -17.19 -0.34 -21.77
C TYR A 127 -17.02 0.74 -20.69
N ASP A 128 -17.48 0.51 -19.46
CA ASP A 128 -17.44 1.50 -18.38
C ASP A 128 -16.01 1.81 -17.93
N GLY A 129 -15.07 0.90 -18.20
CA GLY A 129 -13.65 1.12 -17.91
C GLY A 129 -13.11 2.39 -18.59
N LYS A 130 -13.56 2.74 -19.80
CA LYS A 130 -13.15 3.97 -20.49
C LYS A 130 -13.64 5.23 -19.79
N ARG A 131 -14.81 5.19 -19.15
CA ARG A 131 -15.34 6.32 -18.37
C ARG A 131 -14.47 6.59 -17.15
N ILE A 132 -14.01 5.54 -16.49
CA ILE A 132 -13.29 5.60 -15.21
C ILE A 132 -11.80 5.84 -15.41
N PHE A 133 -11.17 5.03 -16.26
CA PHE A 133 -9.72 5.06 -16.49
C PHE A 133 -9.31 6.02 -17.61
N GLY A 134 -10.25 6.42 -18.47
CA GLY A 134 -9.97 7.26 -19.63
C GLY A 134 -9.29 6.48 -20.76
N ASN A 135 -8.61 7.19 -21.65
CA ASN A 135 -7.85 6.61 -22.75
C ASN A 135 -6.40 6.35 -22.31
N ILE A 136 -6.16 5.19 -21.70
CA ILE A 136 -4.81 4.72 -21.36
C ILE A 136 -4.28 3.86 -22.50
N ASP A 137 -3.02 4.06 -22.86
CA ASP A 137 -2.33 3.19 -23.81
C ASP A 137 -1.80 1.95 -23.10
N PHE A 138 -2.37 0.79 -23.41
CA PHE A 138 -1.96 -0.50 -22.87
C PHE A 138 -1.00 -1.27 -23.79
N ALA A 139 -0.60 -0.71 -24.94
CA ALA A 139 0.33 -1.37 -25.84
C ALA A 139 1.64 -1.84 -25.17
N PRO A 140 2.24 -1.08 -24.22
CA PRO A 140 3.48 -1.49 -23.55
C PRO A 140 3.38 -2.79 -22.74
N ILE A 141 2.21 -3.13 -22.20
CA ILE A 141 2.02 -4.37 -21.41
C ILE A 141 1.50 -5.54 -22.25
N GLY A 142 1.22 -5.31 -23.54
CA GLY A 142 0.76 -6.33 -24.46
C GLY A 142 -0.54 -7.02 -24.02
N SER A 143 -0.77 -8.25 -24.51
CA SER A 143 -1.94 -9.02 -24.12
C SER A 143 -1.81 -9.57 -22.70
N THR A 144 -2.80 -9.34 -21.86
CA THR A 144 -2.79 -9.75 -20.45
C THR A 144 -4.08 -10.47 -20.06
N LEU A 145 -4.06 -11.15 -18.91
CA LEU A 145 -5.24 -11.80 -18.36
C LEU A 145 -6.10 -10.75 -17.63
N CYS A 146 -7.36 -10.66 -18.02
CA CYS A 146 -8.34 -9.74 -17.45
C CYS A 146 -9.55 -10.51 -16.91
N PHE A 147 -10.34 -9.87 -16.06
CA PHE A 147 -11.71 -10.32 -15.84
C PHE A 147 -12.51 -10.24 -17.15
N LYS A 148 -13.42 -11.19 -17.35
CA LYS A 148 -14.28 -11.24 -18.53
C LYS A 148 -15.58 -10.51 -18.23
N SER A 149 -15.84 -9.43 -18.97
CA SER A 149 -17.06 -8.62 -18.94
C SER A 149 -17.39 -7.91 -17.62
N ILE A 150 -17.19 -8.52 -16.46
CA ILE A 150 -17.47 -7.95 -15.13
C ILE A 150 -16.17 -7.91 -14.33
N SER A 151 -15.75 -6.74 -13.89
CA SER A 151 -14.52 -6.55 -13.13
C SER A 151 -14.82 -6.01 -11.73
N ASN A 152 -14.51 -6.77 -10.68
CA ASN A 152 -14.43 -6.25 -9.31
C ASN A 152 -13.01 -5.76 -9.04
N ILE A 153 -12.82 -4.45 -8.99
CA ILE A 153 -11.50 -3.90 -8.66
C ILE A 153 -11.26 -3.82 -7.15
N ASP A 154 -12.29 -4.01 -6.32
CA ASP A 154 -12.23 -3.92 -4.85
C ASP A 154 -11.84 -5.25 -4.16
N LEU A 155 -11.25 -6.17 -4.92
CA LEU A 155 -10.65 -7.41 -4.44
C LEU A 155 -9.32 -7.17 -3.72
N ILE A 156 -9.27 -6.19 -2.83
CA ILE A 156 -8.13 -5.95 -1.93
C ILE A 156 -8.08 -7.02 -0.85
N PHE A 157 -6.90 -7.23 -0.25
CA PHE A 157 -6.69 -8.36 0.65
C PHE A 157 -7.59 -8.35 1.90
N SER A 158 -7.98 -7.19 2.42
CA SER A 158 -8.88 -7.08 3.58
C SER A 158 -10.33 -7.38 3.25
N ASN A 159 -10.72 -7.33 1.98
CA ASN A 159 -12.08 -7.64 1.52
C ASN A 159 -12.30 -9.12 1.20
N ILE A 160 -11.29 -9.97 1.41
CA ILE A 160 -11.34 -11.42 1.20
C ILE A 160 -11.16 -12.10 2.56
N ILE A 161 -12.20 -12.77 3.05
CA ILE A 161 -12.19 -13.47 4.33
C ILE A 161 -12.32 -14.97 4.09
N TYR A 162 -11.38 -15.76 4.63
CA TYR A 162 -11.46 -17.21 4.59
C TYR A 162 -12.19 -17.75 5.82
N ARG A 163 -13.27 -18.52 5.58
CA ARG A 163 -14.03 -19.27 6.59
C ARG A 163 -14.32 -20.66 6.05
N ASP A 164 -13.97 -21.69 6.82
CA ASP A 164 -14.24 -23.10 6.48
C ASP A 164 -13.78 -23.51 5.06
N GLY A 165 -12.64 -22.97 4.61
CA GLY A 165 -12.09 -23.25 3.27
C GLY A 165 -12.72 -22.46 2.12
N VAL A 166 -13.73 -21.63 2.40
CA VAL A 166 -14.40 -20.75 1.42
C VAL A 166 -13.84 -19.34 1.53
N ALA A 167 -13.57 -18.71 0.38
CA ALA A 167 -13.23 -17.29 0.29
C ALA A 167 -14.50 -16.45 0.15
N HIS A 168 -14.77 -15.63 1.16
CA HIS A 168 -15.89 -14.70 1.19
C HIS A 168 -15.43 -13.31 0.76
N ILE A 169 -16.01 -12.77 -0.31
CA ILE A 169 -15.81 -11.39 -0.75
C ILE A 169 -16.86 -10.52 -0.05
N ILE A 170 -16.38 -9.69 0.88
CA ILE A 170 -17.25 -8.88 1.74
C ILE A 170 -17.54 -7.49 1.19
N ASP A 171 -16.80 -7.07 0.16
CA ASP A 171 -17.00 -5.79 -0.50
C ASP A 171 -17.03 -5.92 -2.02
N TYR A 172 -18.09 -5.38 -2.60
CA TYR A 172 -18.34 -5.32 -4.03
C TYR A 172 -18.89 -3.93 -4.41
N GLU A 173 -18.35 -2.90 -3.74
CA GLU A 173 -18.68 -1.51 -4.00
C GLU A 173 -18.22 -1.04 -5.39
N TRP A 174 -17.08 -1.54 -5.87
CA TRP A 174 -16.48 -1.12 -7.15
C TRP A 174 -16.42 -2.26 -8.16
N VAL A 175 -17.56 -2.47 -8.82
CA VAL A 175 -17.72 -3.43 -9.92
C VAL A 175 -18.11 -2.68 -11.18
N PHE A 176 -17.48 -3.04 -12.29
CA PHE A 176 -17.70 -2.38 -13.57
C PHE A 176 -17.92 -3.38 -14.68
N ASP A 177 -18.72 -2.96 -15.66
CA ASP A 177 -18.80 -3.65 -16.95
C ASP A 177 -17.53 -3.30 -17.74
N GLY A 178 -16.70 -4.30 -17.99
CA GLY A 178 -15.41 -4.15 -18.66
C GLY A 178 -14.40 -5.22 -18.28
N SER A 179 -13.30 -5.25 -19.02
CA SER A 179 -12.18 -6.16 -18.79
C SER A 179 -10.99 -5.43 -18.19
N VAL A 180 -10.79 -5.60 -16.88
CA VAL A 180 -9.68 -5.02 -16.14
C VAL A 180 -8.59 -6.08 -15.90
N PRO A 181 -7.29 -5.76 -16.06
CA PRO A 181 -6.21 -6.71 -15.80
C PRO A 181 -6.24 -7.25 -14.38
N LEU A 182 -6.05 -8.56 -14.19
CA LEU A 182 -6.03 -9.16 -12.85
C LEU A 182 -4.90 -8.59 -11.98
N LYS A 183 -3.75 -8.32 -12.62
CA LYS A 183 -2.61 -7.70 -11.96
C LYS A 183 -2.88 -6.27 -11.50
N TYR A 184 -3.84 -5.55 -12.10
CA TYR A 184 -4.27 -4.27 -11.53
C TYR A 184 -4.96 -4.47 -10.18
N SER A 185 -5.79 -5.51 -10.00
CA SER A 185 -6.36 -5.85 -8.69
C SER A 185 -5.28 -6.19 -7.67
N LEU A 186 -4.24 -6.96 -8.06
CA LEU A 186 -3.08 -7.21 -7.19
C LEU A 186 -2.35 -5.92 -6.82
N TYR A 187 -2.13 -5.02 -7.79
CA TYR A 187 -1.50 -3.72 -7.55
C TYR A 187 -2.28 -2.90 -6.53
N ARG A 188 -3.62 -2.84 -6.65
CA ARG A 188 -4.50 -2.19 -5.68
C ARG A 188 -4.43 -2.85 -4.30
N ALA A 189 -4.43 -4.18 -4.25
CA ALA A 189 -4.35 -4.95 -3.02
C ALA A 189 -3.03 -4.71 -2.26
N PHE A 190 -1.90 -4.59 -2.95
CA PHE A 190 -0.65 -4.19 -2.30
C PHE A 190 -0.70 -2.75 -1.80
N ARG A 191 -1.26 -1.82 -2.60
CA ARG A 191 -1.39 -0.40 -2.21
C ARG A 191 -2.31 -0.15 -1.03
N SER A 192 -3.22 -1.08 -0.71
CA SER A 192 -4.03 -0.96 0.50
C SER A 192 -3.29 -1.35 1.78
N LEU A 193 -2.12 -2.01 1.68
CA LEU A 193 -1.33 -2.41 2.84
C LEU A 193 -0.55 -1.23 3.44
N HIS A 194 -0.46 -1.20 4.77
CA HIS A 194 0.41 -0.26 5.46
C HIS A 194 1.90 -0.60 5.29
N GLU A 195 2.21 -1.89 5.12
CA GLU A 195 3.55 -2.44 4.98
C GLU A 195 4.04 -2.49 3.51
N ILE A 196 3.42 -1.75 2.60
CA ILE A 196 3.81 -1.74 1.18
C ILE A 196 5.29 -1.46 0.95
N GLU A 197 5.93 -0.65 1.81
CA GLU A 197 7.37 -0.34 1.71
C GLU A 197 8.27 -1.58 1.90
N GLN A 198 7.75 -2.65 2.50
CA GLN A 198 8.46 -3.93 2.67
C GLN A 198 8.30 -4.86 1.46
N ILE A 199 7.48 -4.49 0.47
CA ILE A 199 7.19 -5.29 -0.71
C ILE A 199 8.00 -4.75 -1.89
N ASP A 200 8.86 -5.59 -2.47
CA ASP A 200 9.48 -5.28 -3.75
C ASP A 200 8.44 -5.45 -4.87
N MET A 201 7.79 -4.34 -5.24
CA MET A 201 6.83 -4.30 -6.33
C MET A 201 7.44 -4.73 -7.67
N GLY A 202 8.75 -4.54 -7.88
CA GLY A 202 9.45 -4.94 -9.10
C GLY A 202 9.52 -6.45 -9.30
N SER A 203 9.35 -7.23 -8.22
CA SER A 203 9.26 -8.69 -8.29
C SER A 203 7.93 -9.19 -8.86
N TYR A 204 6.88 -8.36 -8.86
CA TYR A 204 5.52 -8.76 -9.29
C TYR A 204 5.05 -8.04 -10.56
N PHE A 205 5.64 -6.87 -10.86
CA PHE A 205 5.23 -6.00 -11.95
C PHE A 205 6.42 -5.55 -12.81
N SER A 206 6.22 -5.49 -14.11
CA SER A 206 7.15 -4.79 -15.00
C SER A 206 7.09 -3.27 -14.75
N ARG A 207 8.10 -2.54 -15.25
CA ARG A 207 8.10 -1.06 -15.19
C ARG A 207 6.89 -0.45 -15.89
N ASP A 208 6.51 -1.01 -17.04
CA ASP A 208 5.36 -0.53 -17.80
C ASP A 208 4.04 -0.85 -17.08
N GLU A 209 3.92 -2.04 -16.46
CA GLU A 209 2.78 -2.40 -15.62
C GLU A 209 2.62 -1.41 -14.45
N LEU A 210 3.71 -1.10 -13.74
CA LEU A 210 3.67 -0.13 -12.64
C LEU A 210 3.20 1.26 -13.10
N ALA A 211 3.75 1.77 -14.20
CA ALA A 211 3.38 3.09 -14.72
C ALA A 211 1.90 3.15 -15.18
N ILE A 212 1.43 2.11 -15.85
CA ILE A 212 0.04 2.01 -16.31
C ILE A 212 -0.92 1.84 -15.12
N TYR A 213 -0.63 0.95 -14.19
CA TYR A 213 -1.49 0.71 -13.02
C TYR A 213 -1.51 1.89 -12.04
N GLU A 214 -0.41 2.62 -11.92
CA GLU A 214 -0.40 3.91 -11.21
C GLU A 214 -1.31 4.93 -11.89
N THR A 215 -1.25 5.01 -13.23
CA THR A 215 -2.14 5.90 -14.00
C THR A 215 -3.60 5.50 -13.82
N MET A 216 -3.92 4.20 -13.88
CA MET A 216 -5.27 3.69 -13.61
C MET A 216 -5.74 4.06 -12.21
N GLU A 217 -4.90 3.89 -11.17
CA GLU A 217 -5.28 4.20 -9.79
C GLU A 217 -5.47 5.69 -9.57
N ARG A 218 -4.60 6.54 -10.14
CA ARG A 218 -4.79 8.00 -10.11
C ARG A 218 -6.10 8.40 -10.78
N ARG A 219 -6.44 7.76 -11.91
CA ARG A 219 -7.70 8.01 -12.61
C ARG A 219 -8.90 7.63 -11.75
N PHE A 220 -8.90 6.42 -11.21
CA PHE A 220 -9.94 5.92 -10.34
C PHE A 220 -10.12 6.82 -9.09
N ILE A 221 -9.06 7.06 -8.32
CA ILE A 221 -9.15 7.85 -7.08
C ILE A 221 -9.50 9.31 -7.34
N TYR A 222 -8.81 9.98 -8.27
CA TYR A 222 -8.95 11.43 -8.44
C TYR A 222 -10.11 11.87 -9.31
N PHE A 223 -10.54 11.05 -10.27
CA PHE A 223 -11.62 11.43 -11.19
C PHE A 223 -12.94 10.75 -10.88
N GLU A 224 -12.93 9.53 -10.33
CA GLU A 224 -14.15 8.80 -10.01
C GLU A 224 -14.49 8.91 -8.52
N VAL A 225 -13.60 8.50 -7.62
CA VAL A 225 -13.92 8.36 -6.18
C VAL A 225 -14.00 9.70 -5.45
N THR A 226 -13.10 10.63 -5.77
CA THR A 226 -13.02 11.92 -5.09
C THR A 226 -13.63 13.04 -5.93
N ASN A 227 -14.24 14.02 -5.25
CA ASN A 227 -14.73 15.21 -5.93
C ASN A 227 -13.54 15.98 -6.51
N GLY A 228 -13.70 16.64 -7.66
CA GLY A 228 -12.64 17.43 -8.32
C GLY A 228 -12.01 18.56 -7.49
N ASN A 229 -12.50 18.78 -6.26
CA ASN A 229 -12.01 19.74 -5.27
C ASN A 229 -11.58 19.08 -3.94
N SER A 230 -11.47 17.75 -3.88
CA SER A 230 -11.16 17.01 -2.65
C SER A 230 -9.71 17.20 -2.21
N PHE A 231 -9.49 17.20 -0.89
CA PHE A 231 -8.18 17.28 -0.24
C PHE A 231 -7.15 16.28 -0.82
N TYR A 232 -7.60 15.16 -1.38
CA TYR A 232 -6.75 14.20 -2.09
C TYR A 232 -5.96 14.80 -3.27
N GLN A 233 -6.55 15.70 -4.07
CA GLN A 233 -5.82 16.40 -5.15
C GLN A 233 -4.71 17.32 -4.62
N TYR A 234 -4.80 17.70 -3.35
CA TYR A 234 -3.81 18.52 -2.66
C TYR A 234 -2.87 17.66 -1.82
N ARG A 235 -3.16 16.37 -1.60
CA ARG A 235 -2.29 15.48 -0.84
C ARG A 235 -0.95 15.28 -1.56
N ASP A 236 -0.93 15.19 -2.88
CA ASP A 236 0.33 15.20 -3.65
C ASP A 236 1.13 16.52 -3.48
N ARG A 237 0.48 17.63 -3.08
CA ARG A 237 1.12 18.92 -2.77
C ARG A 237 1.53 19.09 -1.30
N TYR A 238 0.97 18.28 -0.40
CA TYR A 238 1.24 18.32 1.05
C TYR A 238 1.94 17.05 1.58
N GLU A 239 2.04 16.01 0.78
CA GLU A 239 3.07 14.99 0.91
C GLU A 239 4.39 15.73 0.70
N LYS A 240 5.00 16.13 1.82
CA LYS A 240 6.41 16.51 1.86
C LYS A 240 7.14 15.51 0.98
N TYR A 241 7.81 15.98 -0.06
CA TYR A 241 8.75 15.21 -0.87
C TYR A 241 9.44 14.20 0.05
N ARG A 242 9.03 12.94 -0.06
CA ARG A 242 9.72 11.82 0.58
C ARG A 242 10.72 11.42 -0.48
N PRO A 243 12.00 11.80 -0.33
CA PRO A 243 13.00 11.35 -1.28
C PRO A 243 12.89 9.83 -1.34
N ASN A 244 12.94 9.27 -2.55
CA ASN A 244 12.95 7.84 -2.75
C ASN A 244 13.99 7.24 -1.78
N LEU A 245 13.62 6.20 -1.01
CA LEU A 245 14.53 5.51 -0.08
C LEU A 245 15.84 5.11 -0.78
N TYR A 246 15.82 4.85 -2.09
CA TYR A 246 17.02 4.62 -2.89
C TYR A 246 17.92 5.85 -3.04
N GLU A 247 17.36 7.04 -3.27
CA GLU A 247 18.12 8.30 -3.31
C GLU A 247 18.64 8.70 -1.93
N LEU A 248 17.84 8.48 -0.89
CA LEU A 248 18.25 8.77 0.48
C LEU A 248 19.39 7.84 0.91
N LYS A 249 19.28 6.54 0.58
CA LYS A 249 20.30 5.53 0.87
C LYS A 249 21.58 5.79 0.08
N SER A 250 21.50 6.11 -1.21
CA SER A 250 22.70 6.41 -2.01
C SER A 250 23.41 7.68 -1.52
N THR A 251 22.65 8.68 -1.09
CA THR A 251 23.21 9.91 -0.49
C THR A 251 23.87 9.61 0.86
N GLN A 252 23.19 8.84 1.72
CA GLN A 252 23.75 8.42 3.01
C GLN A 252 25.00 7.54 2.86
N GLU A 253 25.03 6.62 1.91
CA GLU A 253 26.20 5.80 1.59
C GLU A 253 27.37 6.67 1.10
N SER A 254 27.10 7.68 0.26
CA SER A 254 28.12 8.65 -0.17
C SER A 254 28.68 9.47 1.00
N ASP A 255 27.82 9.90 1.91
CA ASP A 255 28.24 10.70 3.07
C ASP A 255 28.99 9.86 4.11
N ILE A 256 28.59 8.60 4.33
CA ILE A 256 29.33 7.64 5.15
C ILE A 256 30.72 7.41 4.57
N LEU A 257 30.84 7.26 3.25
CA LEU A 257 32.13 7.07 2.59
C LEU A 257 33.06 8.28 2.82
N LYS A 258 32.56 9.50 2.60
CA LYS A 258 33.34 10.74 2.84
C LYS A 258 33.75 10.89 4.30
N LEU A 259 32.86 10.54 5.24
CA LEU A 259 33.17 10.57 6.67
C LEU A 259 34.23 9.53 7.01
N SER A 260 34.17 8.33 6.44
CA SER A 260 35.17 7.28 6.66
C SER A 260 36.56 7.68 6.15
N GLU A 261 36.64 8.32 4.98
CA GLU A 261 37.90 8.85 4.44
C GLU A 261 38.48 9.96 5.34
N LYS A 262 37.60 10.82 5.86
CA LYS A 262 38.01 11.90 6.77
C LYS A 262 38.49 11.37 8.12
N VAL A 263 37.85 10.33 8.66
CA VAL A 263 38.29 9.65 9.89
C VAL A 263 39.67 9.04 9.68
N ALA A 264 39.88 8.28 8.60
CA ALA A 264 41.18 7.68 8.29
C ALA A 264 42.29 8.74 8.14
N THR A 265 41.97 9.90 7.56
CA THR A 265 42.92 11.01 7.44
C THR A 265 43.27 11.61 8.82
N LEU A 266 42.27 11.76 9.70
CA LEU A 266 42.49 12.27 11.04
C LEU A 266 43.26 11.28 11.92
N GLU A 267 43.01 9.98 11.78
CA GLU A 267 43.75 8.92 12.48
C GLU A 267 45.24 8.97 12.09
N ASN A 268 45.57 9.06 10.80
CA ASN A 268 46.95 9.23 10.35
C ASN A 268 47.61 10.50 10.93
N ASN A 269 46.89 11.63 10.98
CA ASN A 269 47.42 12.86 11.56
C ASN A 269 47.64 12.74 13.08
N VAL A 270 46.78 11.99 13.79
CA VAL A 270 46.95 11.71 15.22
C VAL A 270 48.19 10.85 15.43
N ASP A 271 48.37 9.80 14.64
CA ASP A 271 49.56 8.94 14.70
C ASP A 271 50.85 9.74 14.45
N GLU A 272 50.87 10.61 13.43
CA GLU A 272 52.00 11.51 13.16
C GLU A 272 52.30 12.45 14.35
N LEU A 273 51.27 13.03 14.96
CA LEU A 273 51.42 13.90 16.12
C LEU A 273 51.84 13.15 17.40
N GLU A 274 51.40 11.90 17.57
CA GLU A 274 51.85 11.02 18.65
C GLU A 274 53.33 10.69 18.48
N ASP A 275 53.76 10.32 17.27
CA ASP A 275 55.16 10.08 16.94
C ASP A 275 56.02 11.34 17.16
N GLU A 276 55.54 12.51 16.75
CA GLU A 276 56.24 13.78 17.00
C GLU A 276 56.34 14.09 18.51
N THR A 277 55.26 13.83 19.26
CA THR A 277 55.23 14.00 20.73
C THR A 277 56.20 13.05 21.42
N ILE A 278 56.26 11.78 20.99
CA ILE A 278 57.21 10.78 21.47
C ILE A 278 58.63 11.23 21.17
N TYR A 279 58.91 11.67 19.94
CA TYR A 279 60.20 12.22 19.52
C TYR A 279 60.64 13.38 20.42
N TYR A 280 59.78 14.39 20.62
CA TYR A 280 60.10 15.51 21.51
C TYR A 280 60.31 15.07 22.96
N SER A 281 59.49 14.13 23.47
CA SER A 281 59.59 13.63 24.86
C SER A 281 60.92 12.90 25.14
N LEU A 282 61.47 12.25 24.11
CA LEU A 282 62.72 11.49 24.18
C LEU A 282 63.96 12.36 23.88
N SER A 283 63.77 13.50 23.21
CA SER A 283 64.83 14.46 22.87
C SER A 283 65.59 14.97 24.11
N ARG A 284 66.91 15.18 23.98
CA ARG A 284 67.77 15.65 25.08
C ARG A 284 67.34 17.03 25.60
N SER A 285 66.86 17.91 24.73
CA SER A 285 66.41 19.26 25.07
C SER A 285 65.20 19.27 26.00
N TRP A 286 64.24 18.36 25.81
CA TRP A 286 63.05 18.25 26.67
C TRP A 286 63.39 17.65 28.05
N LYS A 287 64.27 16.66 28.09
CA LYS A 287 64.75 16.04 29.36
C LYS A 287 65.53 17.03 30.24
N ILE A 288 66.27 17.97 29.64
CA ILE A 288 67.02 19.01 30.37
C ILE A 288 66.09 20.12 30.88
N THR A 289 65.06 20.50 30.11
CA THR A 289 64.18 21.64 30.47
C THR A 289 62.98 21.26 31.35
N ARG A 290 62.59 19.98 31.41
CA ARG A 290 61.46 19.49 32.24
C ARG A 290 61.69 19.66 33.76
N PRO A 291 62.88 19.39 34.34
CA PRO A 291 63.18 19.72 35.73
C PRO A 291 63.18 21.24 36.00
N MET A 292 63.73 22.02 35.07
CA MET A 292 63.78 23.49 35.21
C MET A 292 62.39 24.11 35.21
N ARG A 293 61.45 23.63 34.39
CA ARG A 293 60.06 24.12 34.41
C ARG A 293 59.37 23.83 35.73
N LYS A 294 59.51 22.61 36.29
CA LYS A 294 58.98 22.30 37.63
C LYS A 294 59.60 23.17 38.73
N PHE A 295 60.89 23.49 38.61
CA PHE A 295 61.59 24.40 39.53
C PHE A 295 61.04 25.83 39.47
N PHE A 296 60.74 26.35 38.26
CA PHE A 296 60.12 27.66 38.09
C PHE A 296 58.65 27.72 38.55
N THR A 297 57.88 26.63 38.44
CA THR A 297 56.53 26.58 39.01
C THR A 297 56.56 26.53 40.54
N TYR A 298 57.54 25.84 41.13
CA TYR A 298 57.76 25.81 42.58
C TYR A 298 58.18 27.18 43.14
N LEU A 299 59.06 27.91 42.44
CA LEU A 299 59.46 29.28 42.80
C LEU A 299 58.32 30.31 42.67
N ARG A 300 57.34 30.09 41.79
CA ARG A 300 56.13 30.93 41.71
C ARG A 300 55.05 30.54 42.73
N GLY A 301 55.18 29.38 43.39
CA GLY A 301 54.24 28.87 44.39
C GLY A 301 54.69 29.01 45.85
N LEU A 302 55.92 29.48 46.10
CA LEU A 302 56.43 29.83 47.44
C LEU A 302 56.53 31.35 47.60
N ARG A 303 55.41 31.94 48.01
CA ARG A 303 55.40 32.76 49.22
C ARG A 303 55.04 31.84 50.37
#